data_AF-A0A0K0FRH3-F1
#
_entry.id   AF-A0A0K0FRH3-F1
#
_cell.length_a   1.000
_cell.length_b   1.000
_cell.length_c   1.000
_cell.angle_alpha   90.00
_cell.angle_beta   90.00
_cell.angle_gamma   90.00
#
_symmetry.space_group_name_H-M   'P 1'
#
loop_
_entity.id
_entity.type
_entity.pdbx_description
1 polymer ?
#
loop_
_entity_poly.entity_id
_entity_poly.type
_entity_poly.pdbx_seq_one_letter_code
_entity_poly.pdbx_strand_id
1 'polypeptide(L)'
;MKYLITSIVIAIITDAIFIEEDTTMPQEITTTRIPSWGDWDGTGSYSAQDIVKNATELYYNNTCIYYNMTSITLNQTRIVNGTHRYRVKYNATKCILNNGKESEKLETSNGNCDKEKIPECTETEENETRFQAVFRNNTYQHQLGLYVTNMETNTTYKGVYKQPLKKVKKLKKKKQVVN
;
A
#
# COMPACT_ATOMS: atom_id res chain seq x y z
N MET A 1 20.84 -62.06 -31.42
CA MET A 1 20.24 -60.80 -31.93
C MET A 1 20.25 -59.77 -30.81
N LYS A 2 21.38 -59.07 -30.61
CA LYS A 2 21.68 -58.21 -29.43
C LYS A 2 21.81 -56.72 -29.76
N TYR A 3 21.33 -56.28 -30.94
CA TYR A 3 21.60 -54.92 -31.45
C TYR A 3 20.35 -54.15 -31.91
N LEU A 4 19.16 -54.47 -31.39
CA LEU A 4 17.93 -53.75 -31.74
C LEU A 4 17.45 -52.75 -30.68
N ILE A 5 18.05 -52.72 -29.49
CA ILE A 5 17.62 -51.83 -28.39
C ILE A 5 18.40 -50.50 -28.39
N THR A 6 19.60 -50.45 -28.97
CA THR A 6 20.44 -49.23 -29.01
C THR A 6 20.01 -48.20 -30.06
N SER A 7 19.09 -48.53 -30.97
CA SER A 7 18.67 -47.62 -32.05
C SER A 7 17.52 -46.68 -31.68
N ILE A 8 16.78 -46.93 -30.59
CA ILE A 8 15.59 -46.14 -30.20
C ILE A 8 15.97 -45.00 -29.24
N VAL A 9 17.09 -45.10 -28.52
CA VAL A 9 17.53 -44.08 -27.55
C VAL A 9 18.19 -42.86 -28.23
N ILE A 10 18.65 -42.99 -29.47
CA ILE A 10 19.35 -41.90 -30.18
C ILE A 10 18.38 -40.97 -30.94
N ALA A 11 17.17 -41.45 -31.29
CA ALA A 11 16.20 -40.65 -32.05
C ALA A 11 15.35 -39.67 -31.20
N ILE A 12 15.41 -39.75 -29.87
CA ILE A 12 14.71 -38.80 -28.97
C ILE A 12 15.59 -37.58 -28.64
N ILE A 13 16.88 -37.59 -29.03
CA ILE A 13 17.84 -36.52 -28.69
C ILE A 13 17.97 -35.48 -29.83
N THR A 14 17.46 -35.77 -31.03
CA THR A 14 17.64 -34.89 -32.21
C THR A 14 16.40 -34.16 -32.71
N ASP A 15 15.21 -34.43 -32.16
CA ASP A 15 14.02 -33.64 -32.48
C ASP A 15 13.80 -32.54 -31.43
N ALA A 16 13.88 -31.31 -31.92
CA ALA A 16 13.31 -30.11 -31.32
C ALA A 16 14.05 -29.50 -30.11
N ILE A 17 15.37 -29.36 -30.25
CA ILE A 17 16.02 -28.07 -29.95
C ILE A 17 15.58 -27.10 -31.07
N PHE A 18 14.32 -26.68 -31.01
CA PHE A 18 13.82 -25.48 -31.66
C PHE A 18 13.26 -24.62 -30.52
N ILE A 19 14.18 -24.17 -29.66
CA ILE A 19 13.94 -22.92 -28.97
C ILE A 19 14.05 -21.90 -30.09
N GLU A 20 12.91 -21.45 -30.60
CA GLU A 20 12.86 -20.12 -31.22
C GLU A 20 13.61 -19.23 -30.24
N GLU A 21 14.78 -18.77 -30.67
CA GLU A 21 15.50 -17.68 -30.05
C GLU A 21 14.62 -16.46 -30.26
N ASP A 22 13.53 -16.42 -29.48
CA ASP A 22 12.67 -15.27 -29.34
C ASP A 22 13.66 -14.20 -28.96
N THR A 23 13.93 -13.32 -29.91
CA THR A 23 14.91 -12.26 -29.82
C THR A 23 14.30 -11.23 -28.88
N THR A 24 14.13 -11.67 -27.63
CA THR A 24 13.95 -10.84 -26.48
C THR A 24 15.33 -10.22 -26.39
N MET A 25 15.45 -9.07 -27.05
CA MET A 25 16.43 -8.06 -26.73
C MET A 25 16.67 -8.19 -25.22
N PRO A 26 17.89 -8.46 -24.75
CA PRO A 26 18.16 -8.37 -23.33
C PRO A 26 17.66 -6.98 -22.96
N GLN A 27 16.50 -6.94 -22.28
CA GLN A 27 15.97 -5.71 -21.77
C GLN A 27 17.06 -5.32 -20.82
N GLU A 28 17.87 -4.32 -21.21
CA GLU A 28 18.86 -3.73 -20.34
C GLU A 28 18.15 -3.61 -19.01
N ILE A 29 18.65 -4.32 -18.00
CA ILE A 29 18.32 -3.99 -16.62
C ILE A 29 19.06 -2.67 -16.43
N THR A 30 18.52 -1.61 -17.03
CA THR A 30 18.86 -0.24 -16.71
C THR A 30 18.55 -0.21 -15.23
N THR A 31 19.59 -0.17 -14.41
CA THR A 31 19.49 0.05 -12.97
C THR A 31 18.55 1.22 -12.78
N THR A 32 17.26 0.92 -12.53
CA THR A 32 16.20 1.90 -12.68
C THR A 32 16.32 2.77 -11.46
N ARG A 33 17.05 3.89 -11.60
CA ARG A 33 17.27 4.85 -10.53
C ARG A 33 15.91 5.16 -9.94
N ILE A 34 15.69 4.77 -8.69
CA ILE A 34 14.39 4.94 -8.04
C ILE A 34 14.05 6.44 -8.13
N PRO A 35 12.90 6.81 -8.72
CA PRO A 35 12.55 8.21 -8.88
C PRO A 35 12.56 8.93 -7.53
N SER A 36 13.15 10.12 -7.54
CA SER A 36 13.12 11.02 -6.39
C SER A 36 11.69 11.41 -6.08
N TRP A 37 11.45 11.79 -4.83
CA TRP A 37 10.19 12.39 -4.44
C TRP A 37 10.10 13.79 -5.04
N GLY A 38 9.00 14.07 -5.72
CA GLY A 38 8.64 15.42 -6.16
C GLY A 38 7.64 16.04 -5.19
N ASP A 39 7.51 17.36 -5.26
CA ASP A 39 6.51 18.09 -4.50
C ASP A 39 5.10 17.76 -4.98
N TRP A 40 4.17 17.77 -4.05
CA TRP A 40 2.77 17.53 -4.30
C TRP A 40 1.95 18.48 -3.44
N ASP A 41 0.93 19.10 -4.03
CA ASP A 41 0.08 20.10 -3.35
C ASP A 41 -0.81 19.52 -2.25
N GLY A 42 -0.89 18.19 -2.13
CA GLY A 42 -1.74 17.53 -1.14
C GLY A 42 -3.20 17.39 -1.59
N THR A 43 -3.52 17.70 -2.84
CA THR A 43 -4.89 17.67 -3.38
C THR A 43 -5.07 16.59 -4.45
N GLY A 44 -6.32 16.38 -4.90
CA GLY A 44 -6.67 15.45 -5.99
C GLY A 44 -7.45 14.22 -5.54
N SER A 45 -7.18 13.06 -6.16
CA SER A 45 -7.90 11.81 -5.88
C SER A 45 -7.63 11.22 -4.50
N TYR A 46 -6.53 11.62 -3.86
CA TYR A 46 -6.15 11.21 -2.51
C TYR A 46 -5.64 12.44 -1.79
N SER A 47 -6.45 13.09 -0.95
CA SER A 47 -5.98 14.29 -0.25
C SER A 47 -4.95 13.92 0.83
N ALA A 48 -4.03 14.84 1.12
CA ALA A 48 -3.06 14.63 2.19
C ALA A 48 -3.75 14.48 3.56
N GLN A 49 -4.82 15.24 3.80
CA GLN A 49 -5.63 15.13 5.02
C GLN A 49 -6.28 13.75 5.17
N ASP A 50 -6.86 13.20 4.11
CA ASP A 50 -7.46 11.86 4.16
C ASP A 50 -6.41 10.78 4.41
N ILE A 51 -5.22 10.92 3.80
CA ILE A 51 -4.11 9.99 4.03
C ILE A 51 -3.69 10.04 5.51
N VAL A 52 -3.54 11.23 6.08
CA VAL A 52 -3.15 11.41 7.50
C VAL A 52 -4.23 10.86 8.43
N LYS A 53 -5.50 11.18 8.19
CA LYS A 53 -6.62 10.65 8.99
C LYS A 53 -6.61 9.12 9.02
N ASN A 54 -6.56 8.49 7.85
CA ASN A 54 -6.52 7.02 7.76
C ASN A 54 -5.24 6.44 8.38
N ALA A 55 -4.12 7.17 8.32
CA ALA A 55 -2.84 6.72 8.90
C ALA A 55 -2.89 6.75 10.44
N THR A 56 -3.48 7.78 11.02
CA THR A 56 -3.73 7.90 12.46
C THR A 56 -4.69 6.81 12.95
N GLU A 57 -5.79 6.57 12.23
CA GLU A 57 -6.72 5.47 12.55
C GLU A 57 -6.02 4.10 12.47
N LEU A 58 -5.20 3.88 11.43
CA LEU A 58 -4.40 2.66 11.31
C LEU A 58 -3.44 2.50 12.49
N TYR A 59 -2.75 3.57 12.91
CA TYR A 59 -1.84 3.52 14.05
C TYR A 59 -2.58 3.19 15.35
N TYR A 60 -3.73 3.84 15.60
CA TYR A 60 -4.59 3.55 16.75
C TYR A 60 -5.03 2.09 16.76
N ASN A 61 -5.51 1.56 15.64
CA ASN A 61 -5.96 0.18 15.54
C ASN A 61 -4.88 -0.87 15.83
N ASN A 62 -3.60 -0.49 15.71
CA ASN A 62 -2.46 -1.38 15.99
C ASN A 62 -1.85 -1.17 17.39
N THR A 63 -2.02 0.00 18.00
CA THR A 63 -1.31 0.39 19.23
C THR A 63 -2.23 0.74 20.40
N CYS A 64 -3.52 0.97 20.13
CA CYS A 64 -4.48 1.57 21.05
C CYS A 64 -4.12 2.99 21.52
N ILE A 65 -3.13 3.62 20.89
CA ILE A 65 -2.73 5.00 21.20
C ILE A 65 -3.27 5.90 20.09
N TYR A 66 -4.19 6.79 20.46
CA TYR A 66 -4.75 7.75 19.53
C TYR A 66 -3.90 9.03 19.52
N TYR A 67 -3.66 9.57 18.33
CA TYR A 67 -2.95 10.82 18.13
C TYR A 67 -3.89 11.79 17.41
N ASN A 68 -3.90 13.05 17.82
CA ASN A 68 -4.60 14.09 17.07
C ASN A 68 -3.59 14.80 16.17
N MET A 69 -3.86 14.86 14.87
CA MET A 69 -2.98 15.57 13.93
C MET A 69 -3.01 17.07 14.23
N THR A 70 -1.82 17.69 14.35
CA THR A 70 -1.67 19.14 14.53
C THR A 70 -1.37 19.84 13.22
N SER A 71 -0.41 19.33 12.44
CA SER A 71 0.03 19.97 11.20
C SER A 71 0.65 19.00 10.20
N ILE A 72 0.52 19.32 8.91
CA ILE A 72 1.22 18.64 7.82
C ILE A 72 2.48 19.45 7.49
N THR A 73 3.63 18.79 7.49
CA THR A 73 4.94 19.45 7.28
C THR A 73 5.51 19.21 5.88
N LEU A 74 5.11 18.12 5.20
CA LEU A 74 5.63 17.80 3.88
C LEU A 74 4.67 16.91 3.10
N ASN A 75 4.41 17.29 1.84
CA ASN A 75 3.64 16.51 0.88
C ASN A 75 4.51 16.20 -0.33
N GLN A 76 4.62 14.92 -0.67
CA GLN A 76 5.47 14.46 -1.75
C GLN A 76 4.78 13.35 -2.55
N THR A 77 5.12 13.25 -3.81
CA THR A 77 4.64 12.17 -4.69
C THR A 77 5.77 11.61 -5.53
N ARG A 78 5.59 10.37 -5.99
CA ARG A 78 6.40 9.76 -7.04
C ARG A 78 5.69 8.57 -7.66
N ILE A 79 6.19 8.14 -8.81
CA ILE A 79 5.74 6.93 -9.48
C ILE A 79 6.88 5.91 -9.41
N VAL A 80 6.58 4.69 -8.99
CA VAL A 80 7.55 3.58 -8.97
C VAL A 80 6.89 2.39 -9.62
N ASN A 81 7.42 1.90 -10.74
CA ASN A 81 6.88 0.77 -11.50
C ASN A 81 5.38 0.96 -11.80
N GLY A 82 5.00 2.14 -12.29
CA GLY A 82 3.60 2.50 -12.58
C GLY A 82 2.67 2.62 -11.37
N THR A 83 3.18 2.48 -10.13
CA THR A 83 2.42 2.68 -8.90
C THR A 83 2.62 4.10 -8.39
N HIS A 84 1.52 4.86 -8.25
CA HIS A 84 1.56 6.17 -7.62
C HIS A 84 1.78 6.01 -6.11
N ARG A 85 2.74 6.76 -5.57
CA ARG A 85 3.05 6.79 -4.15
C ARG A 85 2.98 8.22 -3.66
N TYR A 86 2.26 8.43 -2.57
CA TYR A 86 2.10 9.71 -1.92
C TYR A 86 2.72 9.59 -0.54
N ARG A 87 3.52 10.57 -0.14
CA ARG A 87 4.16 10.64 1.17
C ARG A 87 3.72 11.92 1.85
N VAL A 88 3.25 11.79 3.08
CA VAL A 88 2.89 12.90 3.94
C VAL A 88 3.70 12.79 5.22
N LYS A 89 4.43 13.83 5.60
CA LYS A 89 4.99 13.97 6.95
C LYS A 89 4.11 14.94 7.73
N TYR A 90 3.84 14.61 8.97
CA TYR A 90 2.93 15.39 9.82
C TYR A 90 3.34 15.28 11.28
N ASN A 91 2.92 16.27 12.06
CA ASN A 91 3.03 16.28 13.50
C ASN A 91 1.66 15.94 14.09
N ALA A 92 1.67 15.24 15.22
CA ALA A 92 0.47 14.89 15.94
C ALA A 92 0.75 14.83 17.43
N THR A 93 -0.19 15.25 18.26
CA THR A 93 -0.10 15.17 19.71
C THR A 93 -0.81 13.92 20.20
N LYS A 94 -0.23 13.26 21.20
CA LYS A 94 -0.86 12.08 21.80
C LYS A 94 -2.12 12.51 22.52
N CYS A 95 -3.20 11.77 22.29
CA CYS A 95 -4.48 12.06 22.89
C CYS A 95 -4.60 11.37 24.26
N ILE A 96 -5.11 12.11 25.24
CA ILE A 96 -5.50 11.62 26.55
C ILE A 96 -6.99 11.28 26.48
N LEU A 97 -7.31 10.01 26.64
CA LEU A 97 -8.69 9.52 26.58
C LEU A 97 -9.33 9.57 27.97
N ASN A 98 -10.41 10.33 28.12
CA ASN A 98 -11.23 10.38 29.34
C ASN A 98 -12.09 9.11 29.49
N ASN A 99 -11.45 7.95 29.54
CA ASN A 99 -12.11 6.75 30.04
C ASN A 99 -11.70 6.62 31.51
N GLY A 100 -12.49 7.25 32.38
CA GLY A 100 -12.41 7.02 33.82
C GLY A 100 -12.39 5.51 34.07
N LYS A 101 -11.24 5.01 34.57
CA LYS A 101 -10.95 3.61 34.91
C LYS A 101 -10.45 2.66 33.80
N GLU A 102 -9.62 3.05 32.84
CA GLU A 102 -8.88 1.98 32.10
C GLU A 102 -7.59 2.36 31.35
N SER A 103 -7.01 3.53 31.56
CA SER A 103 -5.75 3.90 30.88
C SER A 103 -4.51 3.16 31.41
N GLU A 104 -4.54 2.60 32.62
CA GLU A 104 -3.48 1.71 33.15
C GLU A 104 -3.74 0.21 32.86
N LYS A 105 -4.86 -0.15 32.24
CA LYS A 105 -5.23 -1.56 31.98
C LYS A 105 -5.24 -1.97 30.50
N LEU A 106 -4.93 -1.08 29.57
CA LEU A 106 -4.82 -1.45 28.14
C LEU A 106 -3.56 -2.27 27.81
N GLU A 107 -2.72 -2.59 28.81
CA GLU A 107 -1.73 -3.68 28.75
C GLU A 107 -2.33 -5.06 29.10
N THR A 108 -3.66 -5.25 29.17
CA THR A 108 -4.23 -6.59 29.28
C THR A 108 -4.05 -7.36 27.98
N SER A 109 -2.98 -8.17 27.94
CA SER A 109 -2.80 -9.55 27.44
C SER A 109 -3.56 -10.10 26.21
N ASN A 110 -4.42 -9.34 25.53
CA ASN A 110 -5.14 -9.72 24.31
C ASN A 110 -5.55 -8.48 23.47
N GLY A 111 -4.65 -7.51 23.32
CA GLY A 111 -4.38 -6.71 22.10
C GLY A 111 -5.51 -6.23 21.16
N ASN A 112 -6.73 -6.00 21.62
CA ASN A 112 -7.81 -5.46 20.78
C ASN A 112 -8.39 -4.20 21.42
N CYS A 113 -7.93 -3.04 20.93
CA CYS A 113 -8.66 -1.79 21.06
C CYS A 113 -10.01 -1.93 20.33
N ASP A 114 -11.01 -1.19 20.77
CA ASP A 114 -12.29 -1.15 20.09
C ASP A 114 -12.14 -0.44 18.73
N LYS A 115 -12.12 -1.23 17.65
CA LYS A 115 -11.85 -0.75 16.29
C LYS A 115 -13.06 -0.04 15.67
N GLU A 116 -14.22 -0.12 16.32
CA GLU A 116 -15.48 0.36 15.74
C GLU A 116 -15.74 1.84 16.04
N LYS A 117 -15.07 2.43 17.04
CA LYS A 117 -15.27 3.83 17.42
C LYS A 117 -13.95 4.58 17.58
N ILE A 118 -13.74 5.60 16.75
CA ILE A 118 -12.66 6.57 16.96
C ILE A 118 -12.92 7.24 18.31
N PRO A 119 -11.97 7.19 19.25
CA PRO A 119 -12.19 7.75 20.57
C PRO A 119 -12.23 9.28 20.48
N GLU A 120 -13.05 9.88 21.35
CA GLU A 120 -13.12 11.33 21.46
C GLU A 120 -11.89 11.82 22.24
N CYS A 121 -11.21 12.83 21.69
CA CYS A 121 -10.03 13.39 22.30
C CYS A 121 -10.39 14.52 23.24
N THR A 122 -10.24 14.31 24.54
CA THR A 122 -10.59 15.32 25.55
C THR A 122 -9.44 16.25 25.85
N GLU A 123 -8.23 15.71 25.96
CA GLU A 123 -7.00 16.48 26.16
C GLU A 123 -5.90 15.89 25.28
N THR A 124 -4.87 16.70 25.00
CA THR A 124 -3.70 16.27 24.24
C THR A 124 -2.44 16.56 25.03
N GLU A 125 -1.45 15.67 24.96
CA GLU A 125 -0.12 15.94 25.49
C GLU A 125 0.51 17.15 24.76
N GLU A 126 1.34 17.91 25.46
CA GLU A 126 2.01 19.11 24.90
C GLU A 126 3.06 18.74 23.83
N ASN A 127 3.62 17.54 23.92
CA ASN A 127 4.66 17.09 23.02
C ASN A 127 4.09 16.61 21.68
N GLU A 128 4.61 17.17 20.59
CA GLU A 128 4.31 16.69 19.24
C GLU A 128 5.18 15.50 18.87
N THR A 129 4.54 14.45 18.37
CA THR A 129 5.20 13.30 17.75
C THR A 129 5.18 13.42 16.23
N ARG A 130 6.31 13.12 15.60
CA ARG A 130 6.43 13.14 14.13
C ARG A 130 6.05 11.81 13.51
N PHE A 131 5.25 11.88 12.47
CA PHE A 131 4.82 10.72 11.68
C PHE A 131 5.10 10.89 10.20
N GLN A 132 5.21 9.76 9.51
CA GLN A 132 5.25 9.68 8.06
C GLN A 132 4.22 8.66 7.57
N ALA A 133 3.26 9.12 6.78
CA ALA A 133 2.35 8.27 6.03
C ALA A 133 2.83 8.09 4.59
N VAL A 134 2.84 6.87 4.08
CA VAL A 134 3.06 6.56 2.67
C VAL A 134 1.87 5.79 2.13
N PHE A 135 1.10 6.44 1.26
CA PHE A 135 0.00 5.83 0.54
C PHE A 135 0.46 5.33 -0.84
N ARG A 136 0.04 4.13 -1.21
CA ARG A 136 0.37 3.47 -2.48
C ARG A 136 -0.91 3.09 -3.19
N ASN A 137 -1.09 3.62 -4.39
CA ASN A 137 -2.17 3.21 -5.29
C ASN A 137 -1.60 2.22 -6.32
N ASN A 138 -1.73 0.91 -6.03
CA ASN A 138 -1.32 -0.14 -6.95
C ASN A 138 -2.50 -0.56 -7.82
N THR A 139 -2.68 0.15 -8.93
CA THR A 139 -3.73 -0.11 -9.92
C THR A 139 -3.63 -1.52 -10.51
N TYR A 140 -2.42 -2.05 -10.72
CA TYR A 140 -2.20 -3.38 -11.32
C TYR A 140 -2.68 -4.52 -10.42
N GLN A 141 -2.50 -4.38 -9.10
CA GLN A 141 -2.93 -5.38 -8.13
C GLN A 141 -4.33 -5.09 -7.57
N HIS A 142 -5.01 -4.03 -8.03
CA HIS A 142 -6.27 -3.55 -7.46
C HIS A 142 -6.19 -3.38 -5.93
N GLN A 143 -5.07 -2.86 -5.44
CA GLN A 143 -4.78 -2.71 -4.01
C GLN A 143 -4.35 -1.29 -3.67
N LEU A 144 -4.83 -0.82 -2.53
CA LEU A 144 -4.34 0.37 -1.85
C LEU A 144 -3.50 -0.07 -0.66
N GLY A 145 -2.31 0.50 -0.52
CA GLY A 145 -1.46 0.27 0.65
C GLY A 145 -1.26 1.56 1.41
N LEU A 146 -1.47 1.53 2.73
CA LEU A 146 -1.16 2.64 3.61
C LEU A 146 -0.09 2.17 4.61
N TYR A 147 0.97 2.95 4.75
CA TYR A 147 2.06 2.69 5.68
C TYR A 147 2.18 3.91 6.59
N VAL A 148 2.13 3.72 7.90
CA VAL A 148 2.32 4.78 8.88
C VAL A 148 3.55 4.47 9.71
N THR A 149 4.47 5.42 9.77
CA THR A 149 5.72 5.29 10.52
C THR A 149 5.76 6.36 11.61
N ASN A 150 5.93 5.95 12.86
CA ASN A 150 6.32 6.85 13.94
C ASN A 150 7.82 7.14 13.78
N MET A 151 8.19 8.40 13.59
CA MET A 151 9.56 8.79 13.25
C MET A 151 10.51 8.81 14.47
N GLU A 152 9.97 8.81 15.69
CA GLU A 152 10.76 8.78 16.93
C GLU A 152 11.14 7.34 17.29
N THR A 153 10.18 6.42 17.19
CA THR A 153 10.40 5.00 17.50
C THR A 153 10.82 4.18 16.28
N ASN A 154 10.71 4.74 15.08
CA ASN A 154 10.93 4.08 13.79
C ASN A 154 10.02 2.84 13.57
N THR A 155 8.91 2.75 14.31
CA THR A 155 7.92 1.67 14.17
C THR A 155 7.00 1.96 12.99
N THR A 156 6.66 0.93 12.20
CA THR A 156 5.84 1.09 11.01
C THR A 156 4.71 0.06 10.96
N TYR A 157 3.49 0.55 10.73
CA TYR A 157 2.30 -0.28 10.53
C TYR A 157 1.79 -0.18 9.09
N LYS A 158 1.15 -1.25 8.62
CA LYS A 158 0.71 -1.41 7.22
C LYS A 158 -0.76 -1.83 7.15
N GLY A 159 -1.56 -1.06 6.42
CA GLY A 159 -2.91 -1.42 5.98
C GLY A 159 -2.93 -1.73 4.48
N VAL A 160 -3.64 -2.79 4.08
CA VAL A 160 -3.87 -3.11 2.66
C VAL A 160 -5.37 -3.24 2.42
N TYR A 161 -5.86 -2.48 1.45
CA TYR A 161 -7.28 -2.41 1.11
C TYR A 161 -7.49 -2.85 -0.33
N LYS A 162 -8.56 -3.61 -0.57
CA LYS A 162 -8.96 -3.99 -1.93
C LYS A 162 -9.67 -2.82 -2.60
N GLN A 163 -9.28 -2.48 -3.81
CA GLN A 163 -10.03 -1.50 -4.61
C GLN A 163 -11.33 -2.13 -5.11
N PRO A 164 -12.47 -1.43 -5.03
CA PRO A 164 -13.69 -1.89 -5.66
C PRO A 164 -13.48 -1.95 -7.18
N LEU A 165 -13.77 -3.11 -7.79
CA LEU A 165 -13.72 -3.27 -9.24
C LEU A 165 -14.71 -2.29 -9.88
N LYS A 166 -14.22 -1.39 -10.75
CA LYS A 166 -15.10 -0.52 -11.53
C LYS A 166 -16.02 -1.41 -12.36
N LYS A 167 -17.33 -1.40 -12.09
CA LYS A 167 -18.33 -2.10 -12.90
C LYS A 167 -18.21 -1.57 -14.33
N VAL A 168 -17.69 -2.38 -15.24
CA VAL A 168 -17.68 -2.06 -16.67
C VAL A 168 -19.13 -1.91 -17.09
N LYS A 169 -19.55 -0.68 -17.44
CA LYS A 169 -20.87 -0.46 -18.03
C LYS A 169 -20.92 -1.29 -19.30
N LYS A 170 -21.71 -2.38 -19.30
CA LYS A 170 -21.98 -3.16 -20.51
C LYS A 170 -22.48 -2.19 -21.58
N LEU A 171 -21.66 -1.97 -22.62
CA LEU A 171 -22.08 -1.24 -23.81
C LEU A 171 -23.31 -1.97 -24.36
N LYS A 172 -24.47 -1.32 -24.28
CA LYS A 172 -25.69 -1.82 -24.92
C LYS A 172 -25.38 -1.93 -26.40
N LYS A 173 -25.25 -3.15 -26.93
CA LYS A 173 -25.19 -3.39 -28.38
C LYS A 173 -26.39 -2.69 -29.00
N LYS A 174 -26.14 -1.63 -29.79
CA LYS A 174 -27.17 -1.08 -30.67
C LYS A 174 -27.60 -2.21 -31.59
N LYS A 175 -28.87 -2.64 -31.50
CA LYS A 175 -29.46 -3.51 -32.51
C LYS A 175 -29.35 -2.76 -33.84
N GLN A 176 -28.58 -3.30 -34.78
CA GLN A 176 -28.69 -2.89 -36.18
C GLN A 176 -30.11 -3.26 -36.62
N VAL A 177 -30.89 -2.23 -36.94
CA VAL A 177 -32.13 -2.39 -37.69
C VAL A 177 -31.67 -2.73 -39.11
N VAL A 178 -31.88 -3.97 -39.51
CA VAL A 178 -31.75 -4.38 -40.90
C VAL A 178 -33.07 -4.01 -41.56
N ASN A 179 -32.97 -3.24 -42.65
CA ASN A 179 -34.09 -2.69 -43.43
C ASN A 179 -35.05 -3.76 -43.95
#